data_AF-A0A9D1LP58-F1
#
_entry.id   AF-A0A9D1LP58-F1
#
_cell.length_a   1.000
_cell.length_b   1.000
_cell.length_c   1.000
_cell.angle_alpha   90.00
_cell.angle_beta   90.00
_cell.angle_gamma   90.00
#
_symmetry.space_group_name_H-M   'P 1'
#
loop_
_entity.id
_entity.type
_entity.pdbx_description
1 polymer ?
#
loop_
_entity_poly.entity_id
_entity_poly.type
_entity_poly.pdbx_seq_one_letter_code
_entity_poly.pdbx_strand_id
1 'polypeptide(L)'
;MDSSDAIISLQHLSKQFDGTTVVEDFNLDVKAGEFITILGPSGCGKTTTLRMIAGFELPTQGKILLNGEDISYLPPYKRPVNTVFQHYALFSHLDVYDNVAFGLKMKRIPVEVKDRKGNVKIKMKRMSPKQIDAKVSKALEIVDLDEMEDRDVATLSGGQQQRVAIARAIVNEPKVLLLDEPLSALDHKMRKDMQLELKQMHKRLGITFFYVTHDQEEALTMSDRIVVMKDGVVQQVGTPEEIYNEPINAFVADFIGESNIYNGTMIGKKKVRFIGASWDCVDDFPLNEKVDIVIRPEDVIMGKPDSGNANGVISSKIFKGVHYEFVVNVGKNEVMCRDTHDHEVGAKVGLSVEPENIQIMHKELTENEYTDAYIDSNGRVVIGEDPFEADLTKLLPGSRLEEEGSTRLIGPDGRVYELNDAEVVAEIDLDKIELSDDLSKGQSQGTIIQTVWIGDHYQYIVRTDDEEDYVVNSPFTWNENDIVSVSVKKEDIKLRLKTPLEDHLAE
;
A
#
# COMPACT_ATOMS: atom_id res chain seq x y z
N MET A 1 19.16 -13.17 2.53
CA MET A 1 19.92 -12.47 1.47
C MET A 1 21.13 -11.83 2.14
N ASP A 2 22.33 -11.97 1.58
CA ASP A 2 23.52 -11.34 2.17
C ASP A 2 23.43 -9.81 1.96
N SER A 3 23.52 -9.03 3.04
CA SER A 3 23.42 -7.57 3.01
C SER A 3 24.61 -6.87 2.32
N SER A 4 25.50 -7.62 1.65
CA SER A 4 26.76 -7.10 1.10
C SER A 4 26.59 -6.30 -0.19
N ASP A 5 25.47 -6.47 -0.91
CA ASP A 5 25.25 -5.89 -2.25
C ASP A 5 24.24 -4.73 -2.25
N ALA A 6 23.69 -4.37 -1.08
CA ALA A 6 22.72 -3.29 -0.96
C ALA A 6 23.41 -1.92 -0.94
N ILE A 7 23.00 -1.02 -1.85
CA ILE A 7 23.44 0.37 -1.85
C ILE A 7 22.73 1.17 -0.77
N ILE A 8 21.43 0.93 -0.57
CA ILE A 8 20.61 1.48 0.51
C ILE A 8 19.99 0.31 1.26
N SER A 9 20.06 0.35 2.59
CA SER A 9 19.35 -0.55 3.48
C SER A 9 18.56 0.27 4.50
N LEU A 10 17.25 0.07 4.55
CA LEU A 10 16.35 0.64 5.54
C LEU A 10 16.07 -0.47 6.55
N GLN A 11 16.42 -0.23 7.81
CA GLN A 11 16.35 -1.24 8.87
C GLN A 11 15.46 -0.74 9.99
N HIS A 12 14.31 -1.38 10.18
CA HIS A 12 13.30 -1.05 11.17
C HIS A 12 12.95 0.44 11.20
N LEU A 13 12.85 1.06 10.02
CA LEU A 13 12.71 2.49 9.89
C LEU A 13 11.30 2.92 10.27
N SER A 14 11.18 3.69 11.35
CA SER A 14 9.89 4.19 11.83
C SER A 14 9.91 5.70 12.01
N LYS A 15 8.76 6.34 11.77
CA LYS A 15 8.56 7.77 11.95
C LYS A 15 7.24 8.04 12.65
N GLN A 16 7.33 8.79 13.73
CA GLN A 16 6.19 9.34 14.47
C GLN A 16 6.24 10.87 14.44
N PHE A 17 5.08 11.49 14.29
CA PHE A 17 4.86 12.92 14.48
C PHE A 17 3.84 13.11 15.60
N ASP A 18 4.24 13.80 16.66
CA ASP A 18 3.36 14.14 17.80
C ASP A 18 2.59 12.93 18.38
N GLY A 19 3.19 11.73 18.33
CA GLY A 19 2.59 10.48 18.81
C GLY A 19 2.00 9.59 17.72
N THR A 20 1.61 10.14 16.57
CA THR A 20 1.04 9.38 15.45
C THR A 20 2.12 8.73 14.59
N THR A 21 2.04 7.42 14.39
CA THR A 21 2.96 6.67 13.51
C THR A 21 2.57 6.88 12.04
N VAL A 22 3.52 7.36 11.23
CA VAL A 22 3.33 7.63 9.78
C VAL A 22 4.10 6.63 8.92
N VAL A 23 5.17 6.05 9.46
CA VAL A 23 5.91 4.94 8.85
C VAL A 23 6.24 3.98 9.97
N GLU A 24 5.91 2.71 9.79
CA GLU A 24 6.06 1.67 10.80
C GLU A 24 6.93 0.53 10.27
N ASP A 25 8.02 0.25 11.01
CA ASP A 25 8.92 -0.88 10.80
C ASP A 25 9.29 -1.14 9.33
N PHE A 26 9.64 -0.07 8.61
CA PHE A 26 9.95 -0.16 7.19
C PHE A 26 11.32 -0.82 6.99
N ASN A 27 11.32 -1.98 6.33
CA ASN A 27 12.50 -2.78 6.03
C ASN A 27 12.68 -2.96 4.52
N LEU A 28 13.82 -2.57 3.97
CA LEU A 28 14.09 -2.69 2.53
C LEU A 28 15.58 -2.65 2.21
N ASP A 29 16.03 -3.61 1.41
CA ASP A 29 17.33 -3.60 0.77
C ASP A 29 17.18 -3.28 -0.73
N VAL A 30 17.93 -2.27 -1.16
CA VAL A 30 17.98 -1.77 -2.55
C VAL A 30 19.38 -2.02 -3.11
N LYS A 31 19.46 -2.60 -4.31
CA LYS A 31 20.70 -2.88 -5.02
C LYS A 31 21.23 -1.64 -5.75
N ALA A 32 22.54 -1.62 -6.00
CA ALA A 32 23.14 -0.58 -6.82
C ALA A 32 22.59 -0.63 -8.26
N GLY A 33 22.16 0.51 -8.79
CA GLY A 33 21.58 0.63 -10.13
C GLY A 33 20.14 0.13 -10.28
N GLU A 34 19.45 -0.14 -9.18
CA GLU A 34 18.03 -0.54 -9.18
C GLU A 34 17.12 0.69 -9.28
N PHE A 35 16.04 0.58 -10.07
CA PHE A 35 14.91 1.50 -10.06
C PHE A 35 13.85 0.95 -9.11
N ILE A 36 13.79 1.50 -7.89
CA ILE A 36 12.80 1.14 -6.86
C ILE A 36 11.73 2.23 -6.81
N THR A 37 10.46 1.82 -6.80
CA THR A 37 9.32 2.73 -6.66
C THR A 37 8.54 2.42 -5.39
N ILE A 38 8.28 3.42 -4.55
CA ILE A 38 7.26 3.34 -3.50
C ILE A 38 5.94 3.82 -4.09
N LEU A 39 4.96 2.94 -4.04
CA LEU A 39 3.60 3.14 -4.51
C LEU A 39 2.62 2.95 -3.35
N GLY A 40 1.52 3.69 -3.34
CA GLY A 40 0.51 3.58 -2.30
C GLY A 40 -0.45 4.77 -2.31
N PRO A 41 -1.56 4.70 -1.55
CA PRO A 41 -2.54 5.78 -1.44
C PRO A 41 -1.95 7.08 -0.89
N SER A 42 -2.69 8.18 -1.02
CA SER A 42 -2.33 9.45 -0.38
C SER A 42 -2.21 9.26 1.14
N GLY A 43 -1.18 9.85 1.75
CA GLY A 43 -1.00 9.78 3.21
C GLY A 43 -0.28 8.54 3.75
N CYS A 44 -0.03 7.49 2.96
CA CYS A 44 0.58 6.24 3.47
C CYS A 44 2.08 6.30 3.82
N GLY A 45 2.70 7.49 3.91
CA GLY A 45 4.09 7.64 4.36
C GLY A 45 5.19 7.61 3.28
N LYS A 46 4.85 7.57 1.98
CA LYS A 46 5.83 7.50 0.87
C LYS A 46 6.82 8.68 0.86
N THR A 47 6.31 9.91 0.78
CA THR A 47 7.13 11.13 0.78
C THR A 47 7.89 11.29 2.10
N THR A 48 7.30 10.88 3.23
CA THR A 48 7.99 10.85 4.53
C THR A 48 9.20 9.94 4.50
N THR A 49 9.05 8.73 3.94
CA THR A 49 10.15 7.76 3.75
C THR A 49 11.25 8.35 2.87
N LEU A 50 10.89 8.93 1.72
CA LEU A 50 11.87 9.57 0.83
C LEU A 50 12.59 10.75 1.50
N ARG A 51 11.87 11.58 2.26
CA ARG A 51 12.46 12.70 3.03
C ARG A 51 13.39 12.23 4.14
N MET A 52 13.11 11.09 4.76
CA MET A 52 14.02 10.46 5.72
C MET A 52 15.31 10.01 5.04
N ILE A 53 15.25 9.43 3.84
CA ILE A 53 16.45 9.05 3.05
C ILE A 53 17.23 10.30 2.62
N ALA A 54 16.55 11.37 2.22
CA ALA A 54 17.16 12.65 1.85
C ALA A 54 17.73 13.43 3.06
N GLY A 55 17.31 13.10 4.28
CA GLY A 55 17.68 13.77 5.52
C GLY A 55 16.92 15.05 5.83
N PHE A 56 15.84 15.32 5.09
CA PHE A 56 14.93 16.42 5.41
C PHE A 56 14.05 16.09 6.62
N GLU A 57 13.84 14.79 6.87
CA GLU A 57 13.26 14.26 8.09
C GLU A 57 14.25 13.33 8.78
N LEU A 58 14.20 13.29 10.12
CA LEU A 58 14.93 12.31 10.90
C LEU A 58 13.99 11.15 11.28
N PRO A 59 14.45 9.89 11.21
CA PRO A 59 13.67 8.77 11.72
C PRO A 59 13.52 8.86 13.24
N THR A 60 12.38 8.40 13.74
CA THR A 60 12.15 8.24 15.18
C THR A 60 12.87 6.99 15.68
N GLN A 61 12.84 5.91 14.89
CA GLN A 61 13.55 4.65 15.16
C GLN A 61 14.10 4.04 13.87
N GLY A 62 15.01 3.08 14.02
CA GLY A 62 15.64 2.40 12.90
C GLY A 62 16.86 3.12 12.33
N LYS A 63 17.36 2.59 11.22
CA LYS A 63 18.58 3.07 10.54
C LYS A 63 18.41 3.11 9.04
N ILE A 64 19.12 4.06 8.44
CA ILE A 64 19.30 4.20 7.00
C ILE A 64 20.80 4.00 6.73
N LEU A 65 21.15 2.90 6.08
CA LEU A 65 22.52 2.61 5.67
C LEU A 65 22.71 2.92 4.20
N LEU A 66 23.81 3.57 3.84
CA LEU A 66 24.23 3.81 2.46
C LEU A 66 25.62 3.21 2.24
N ASN A 67 25.74 2.16 1.42
CA ASN A 67 26.93 1.31 1.30
C ASN A 67 27.41 0.79 2.67
N GLY A 68 26.47 0.42 3.55
CA GLY A 68 26.75 -0.06 4.91
C GLY A 68 27.10 1.03 5.94
N GLU A 69 27.26 2.30 5.53
CA GLU A 69 27.47 3.41 6.47
C GLU A 69 26.14 4.01 6.93
N ASP A 70 25.96 4.19 8.24
CA ASP A 70 24.76 4.81 8.79
C ASP A 70 24.71 6.31 8.48
N ILE A 71 23.68 6.72 7.75
CA ILE A 71 23.44 8.11 7.34
C ILE A 71 22.22 8.74 8.04
N SER A 72 21.58 8.04 8.98
CA SER A 72 20.27 8.40 9.56
C SER A 72 20.22 9.81 10.12
N TYR A 73 21.31 10.26 10.75
CA TYR A 73 21.44 11.59 11.37
C TYR A 73 22.35 12.55 10.60
N LEU A 74 22.80 12.17 9.39
CA LEU A 74 23.52 13.10 8.54
C LEU A 74 22.54 14.17 8.01
N PRO A 75 22.92 15.46 8.04
CA PRO A 75 22.09 16.49 7.43
C PRO A 75 22.12 16.37 5.90
N PRO A 76 21.09 16.87 5.18
CA PRO A 76 20.94 16.69 3.73
C PRO A 76 22.19 17.02 2.91
N TYR A 77 22.84 18.15 3.23
CA TYR A 77 24.02 18.63 2.50
C TYR A 77 25.28 17.77 2.66
N LYS A 78 25.28 16.79 3.58
CA LYS A 78 26.36 15.80 3.73
C LYS A 78 26.00 14.44 3.15
N ARG A 79 24.75 14.22 2.75
CA ARG A 79 24.32 12.92 2.22
C ARG A 79 24.75 12.77 0.76
N PRO A 80 25.25 11.60 0.32
CA PRO A 80 25.63 11.36 -1.08
C PRO A 80 24.44 11.12 -2.02
N VAL A 81 23.32 11.79 -1.79
CA VAL A 81 22.05 11.64 -2.50
C VAL A 81 21.57 12.99 -3.01
N ASN A 82 20.82 12.98 -4.11
CA ASN A 82 20.20 14.19 -4.66
C ASN A 82 18.70 13.96 -4.85
N THR A 83 17.89 14.98 -4.58
CA THR A 83 16.43 14.91 -4.67
C THR A 83 15.90 15.81 -5.77
N VAL A 84 14.95 15.29 -6.56
CA VAL A 84 14.07 16.07 -7.44
C VAL A 84 12.70 16.11 -6.76
N PHE A 85 12.23 17.33 -6.48
CA PHE A 85 10.96 17.56 -5.81
C PHE A 85 9.80 17.68 -6.81
N GLN A 86 8.59 17.42 -6.33
CA GLN A 86 7.32 17.52 -7.05
C GLN A 86 7.15 18.85 -7.80
N HIS A 87 7.36 19.98 -7.10
CA HIS A 87 7.60 21.26 -7.75
C HIS A 87 9.09 21.35 -8.00
N TYR A 88 9.51 21.28 -9.27
CA TYR A 88 10.91 21.19 -9.74
C TYR A 88 11.91 22.12 -9.05
N ALA A 89 11.44 23.15 -8.34
CA ALA A 89 12.20 24.04 -7.48
C ALA A 89 13.34 24.70 -8.25
N LEU A 90 13.12 24.99 -9.53
CA LEU A 90 14.06 25.70 -10.37
C LEU A 90 14.18 27.13 -9.88
N PHE A 91 15.39 27.66 -9.94
CA PHE A 91 15.66 29.05 -9.62
C PHE A 91 15.19 29.91 -10.79
N SER A 92 14.04 30.56 -10.63
CA SER A 92 13.39 31.36 -11.68
C SER A 92 14.20 32.58 -12.16
N HIS A 93 15.24 32.96 -11.43
CA HIS A 93 16.13 34.07 -11.77
C HIS A 93 17.43 33.61 -12.44
N LEU A 94 17.58 32.30 -12.68
CA LEU A 94 18.73 31.69 -13.35
C LEU A 94 18.27 31.04 -14.65
N ASP A 95 19.14 31.03 -15.66
CA ASP A 95 18.93 30.27 -16.89
C ASP A 95 19.13 28.75 -16.65
N VAL A 96 18.98 27.94 -17.71
CA VAL A 96 19.17 26.50 -17.67
C VAL A 96 20.58 26.14 -17.18
N TYR A 97 21.62 26.75 -17.77
CA TYR A 97 23.01 26.48 -17.42
C TYR A 97 23.28 26.76 -15.94
N ASP A 98 22.87 27.93 -15.44
CA ASP A 98 23.11 28.36 -14.07
C ASP A 98 22.31 27.55 -13.05
N ASN A 99 21.10 27.10 -13.42
CA ASN A 99 20.33 26.15 -12.60
C ASN A 99 21.11 24.84 -12.41
N VAL A 100 21.64 24.26 -13.49
CA VAL A 100 22.40 23.01 -13.44
C VAL A 100 23.76 23.20 -12.78
N ALA A 101 24.47 24.29 -13.09
CA ALA A 101 25.81 24.58 -12.58
C ALA A 101 25.84 24.95 -11.09
N PHE A 102 24.70 25.35 -10.50
CA PHE A 102 24.63 25.91 -9.15
C PHE A 102 25.33 25.05 -8.10
N GLY A 103 25.02 23.74 -8.05
CA GLY A 103 25.61 22.81 -7.09
C GLY A 103 27.14 22.70 -7.24
N LEU A 104 27.64 22.65 -8.47
CA LEU A 104 29.07 22.59 -8.75
C LEU A 104 29.81 23.88 -8.36
N LYS A 105 29.19 25.05 -8.55
CA LYS A 105 29.75 26.35 -8.17
C LYS A 105 29.93 26.47 -6.64
N MET A 106 29.03 25.85 -5.87
CA MET A 106 29.08 25.84 -4.41
C MET A 106 30.03 24.77 -3.84
N LYS A 107 30.16 23.63 -4.53
CA LYS A 107 30.98 22.49 -4.10
C LYS A 107 32.46 22.86 -4.01
N ARG A 108 33.09 22.44 -2.91
CA ARG A 108 34.55 22.45 -2.76
C ARG A 108 35.07 21.03 -2.88
N ILE A 109 36.08 20.84 -3.72
CA ILE A 109 36.74 19.55 -3.93
C ILE A 109 38.09 19.51 -3.21
N PRO A 110 38.47 18.36 -2.63
CA PRO A 110 39.81 18.16 -2.08
C PRO A 110 40.81 18.09 -3.25
N VAL A 111 41.87 18.90 -3.17
CA VAL A 111 42.96 18.89 -4.15
C VAL A 111 44.26 18.69 -3.40
N GLU A 112 45.07 17.75 -3.85
CA GLU A 112 46.43 17.59 -3.33
C GLU A 112 47.32 18.76 -3.78
N VAL A 113 47.96 19.39 -2.80
CA VAL A 113 48.88 20.49 -3.02
C VAL A 113 50.18 20.17 -2.29
N LYS A 114 51.31 20.23 -2.99
CA LYS A 114 52.63 20.11 -2.35
C LYS A 114 53.00 21.43 -1.67
N ASP A 115 53.41 21.38 -0.41
CA ASP A 115 53.97 22.55 0.26
C ASP A 115 55.39 22.86 -0.23
N ARG A 116 55.96 23.99 0.21
CA ARG A 116 57.33 24.42 -0.15
C ARG A 116 58.42 23.42 0.26
N LYS A 117 58.11 22.46 1.13
CA LYS A 117 59.02 21.41 1.62
C LYS A 117 58.76 20.06 0.95
N GLY A 118 57.84 19.98 -0.02
CA GLY A 118 57.51 18.78 -0.77
C GLY A 118 56.45 17.88 -0.13
N ASN A 119 55.86 18.26 1.01
CA ASN A 119 54.83 17.45 1.67
C ASN A 119 53.48 17.60 0.97
N VAL A 120 52.75 16.50 0.80
CA VAL A 120 51.39 16.51 0.24
C VAL A 120 50.40 17.00 1.30
N LYS A 121 49.58 17.99 0.97
CA LYS A 121 48.47 18.48 1.80
C LYS A 121 47.18 18.52 1.00
N ILE A 122 46.06 18.16 1.63
CA ILE A 122 44.74 18.28 1.01
C ILE A 122 44.23 19.71 1.24
N LYS A 123 43.90 20.43 0.16
CA LYS A 123 43.27 21.76 0.21
C LYS A 123 41.93 21.73 -0.51
N MET A 124 40.90 22.24 0.15
CA MET A 124 39.58 22.41 -0.47
C MET A 124 39.60 23.58 -1.45
N LYS A 125 39.33 23.33 -2.73
CA LYS A 125 39.25 24.35 -3.80
C LYS A 125 37.90 24.29 -4.50
N ARG A 126 37.45 25.42 -5.07
CA ARG A 126 36.32 25.43 -6.00
C ARG A 126 36.74 24.80 -7.33
N MET A 127 35.78 24.20 -8.03
CA MET A 127 36.00 23.72 -9.39
C MET A 127 36.33 24.89 -10.33
N SER A 128 37.17 24.64 -11.34
CA SER A 128 37.43 25.63 -12.38
C SER A 128 36.21 25.77 -13.31
N PRO A 129 36.00 26.94 -13.96
CA PRO A 129 34.90 27.13 -14.90
C PRO A 129 34.86 26.06 -15.99
N LYS A 130 36.01 25.67 -16.54
CA LYS A 130 36.12 24.61 -17.56
C LYS A 130 35.66 23.23 -17.08
N GLN A 131 35.87 22.91 -15.80
CA GLN A 131 35.38 21.65 -15.23
C GLN A 131 33.87 21.68 -14.98
N ILE A 132 33.34 22.84 -14.63
CA ILE A 132 31.89 23.04 -14.45
C ILE A 132 31.20 22.89 -15.79
N ASP A 133 31.67 23.63 -16.80
CA ASP A 133 31.18 23.61 -18.18
C ASP A 133 31.10 22.18 -18.73
N ALA A 134 32.21 21.42 -18.69
CA ALA A 134 32.24 20.04 -19.16
C ALA A 134 31.23 19.10 -18.44
N LYS A 135 30.98 19.31 -17.14
CA LYS A 135 29.99 18.52 -16.39
C LYS A 135 28.56 18.95 -16.70
N VAL A 136 28.32 20.24 -16.88
CA VAL A 136 27.01 20.79 -17.23
C VAL A 136 26.61 20.34 -18.63
N SER A 137 27.49 20.51 -19.64
CA SER A 137 27.22 20.05 -21.01
C SER A 137 26.91 18.55 -21.05
N LYS A 138 27.68 17.72 -20.33
CA LYS A 138 27.40 16.28 -20.23
C LYS A 138 26.05 15.99 -19.56
N ALA A 139 25.68 16.72 -18.51
CA ALA A 139 24.39 16.53 -17.85
C ALA A 139 23.23 16.94 -18.76
N LEU A 140 23.36 18.03 -19.51
CA LEU A 140 22.37 18.50 -20.49
C LEU A 140 22.22 17.53 -21.68
N GLU A 141 23.32 16.95 -22.17
CA GLU A 141 23.30 15.90 -23.20
C GLU A 141 22.60 14.61 -22.74
N ILE A 142 22.69 14.29 -21.44
CA ILE A 142 21.99 13.11 -20.89
C ILE A 142 20.47 13.32 -20.86
N VAL A 143 20.03 14.55 -20.65
CA VAL A 143 18.61 14.91 -20.58
C VAL A 143 18.08 15.53 -21.87
N ASP A 144 18.81 15.42 -22.98
CA ASP A 144 18.56 16.03 -24.30
C ASP A 144 18.08 17.49 -24.24
N LEU A 145 18.84 18.32 -23.51
CA LEU A 145 18.68 19.78 -23.45
C LEU A 145 19.95 20.50 -23.95
N ASP A 146 20.70 19.87 -24.86
CA ASP A 146 21.77 20.55 -25.58
C ASP A 146 21.24 21.78 -26.33
N GLU A 147 22.06 22.83 -26.43
CA GLU A 147 21.73 24.11 -27.09
C GLU A 147 20.64 24.95 -26.38
N MET A 148 20.18 24.53 -25.20
CA MET A 148 19.20 25.26 -24.38
C MET A 148 19.81 25.96 -23.17
N GLU A 149 21.13 26.02 -23.05
CA GLU A 149 21.89 26.51 -21.89
C GLU A 149 21.46 27.92 -21.45
N ASP A 150 21.29 28.82 -22.40
CA ASP A 150 21.04 30.24 -22.14
C ASP A 150 19.53 30.58 -22.00
N ARG A 151 18.64 29.57 -22.07
CA ARG A 151 17.20 29.82 -21.99
C ARG A 151 16.74 30.09 -20.56
N ASP A 152 15.76 30.98 -20.45
CA ASP A 152 15.04 31.21 -19.20
C ASP A 152 14.11 30.02 -18.90
N VAL A 153 14.23 29.46 -17.68
CA VAL A 153 13.42 28.35 -17.19
C VAL A 153 11.92 28.63 -17.22
N ALA A 154 11.50 29.89 -17.10
CA ALA A 154 10.08 30.29 -17.17
C ALA A 154 9.48 30.12 -18.58
N THR A 155 10.32 30.01 -19.62
CA THR A 155 9.89 29.85 -21.01
C THR A 155 9.82 28.38 -21.46
N LEU A 156 10.25 27.46 -20.61
CA LEU A 156 10.30 26.03 -20.90
C LEU A 156 8.94 25.35 -20.68
N SER A 157 8.70 24.27 -21.42
CA SER A 157 7.57 23.37 -21.14
C SER A 157 7.76 22.63 -19.80
N GLY A 158 6.69 22.07 -19.22
CA GLY A 158 6.78 21.32 -17.97
C GLY A 158 7.79 20.16 -18.01
N GLY A 159 7.83 19.41 -19.12
CA GLY A 159 8.79 18.32 -19.32
C GLY A 159 10.23 18.82 -19.48
N GLN A 160 10.42 19.97 -20.14
CA GLN A 160 11.74 20.61 -20.21
C GLN A 160 12.21 21.09 -18.84
N GLN A 161 11.34 21.71 -18.04
CA GLN A 161 11.66 22.10 -16.66
C GLN A 161 12.05 20.89 -15.81
N GLN A 162 11.34 19.77 -15.97
CA GLN A 162 11.68 18.52 -15.30
C GLN A 162 13.07 18.02 -15.72
N ARG A 163 13.38 18.00 -17.02
CA ARG A 163 14.71 17.64 -17.53
C ARG A 163 15.81 18.53 -16.94
N VAL A 164 15.59 19.84 -16.80
CA VAL A 164 16.52 20.75 -16.11
C VAL A 164 16.71 20.36 -14.64
N ALA A 165 15.62 20.00 -13.94
CA ALA A 165 15.68 19.58 -12.54
C ALA A 165 16.45 18.27 -12.36
N ILE A 166 16.24 17.30 -13.25
CA ILE A 166 17.00 16.05 -13.30
C ILE A 166 18.47 16.34 -13.60
N ALA A 167 18.77 17.15 -14.62
CA ALA A 167 20.15 17.56 -14.95
C ALA A 167 20.86 18.17 -13.74
N ARG A 168 20.20 19.08 -13.03
CA ARG A 168 20.71 19.68 -11.79
C ARG A 168 20.96 18.66 -10.68
N ALA A 169 20.15 17.60 -10.60
CA ALA A 169 20.34 16.55 -9.62
C ALA A 169 21.52 15.61 -10.00
N ILE A 170 21.65 15.23 -11.27
CA ILE A 170 22.67 14.27 -11.73
C ILE A 170 24.06 14.90 -11.94
N VAL A 171 24.16 16.23 -12.15
CA VAL A 171 25.44 16.92 -12.42
C VAL A 171 26.48 16.72 -11.30
N ASN A 172 26.01 16.47 -10.07
CA ASN A 172 26.86 16.18 -8.92
C ASN A 172 27.36 14.73 -8.86
N GLU A 173 26.95 13.90 -9.82
CA GLU A 173 27.22 12.45 -9.91
C GLU A 173 26.81 11.73 -8.62
N PRO A 174 25.53 11.81 -8.21
CA PRO A 174 25.05 11.14 -7.01
C PRO A 174 25.07 9.62 -7.20
N LYS A 175 25.19 8.89 -6.10
CA LYS A 175 25.03 7.43 -6.10
C LYS A 175 23.56 7.02 -6.18
N VAL A 176 22.69 7.84 -5.60
CA VAL A 176 21.24 7.61 -5.52
C VAL A 176 20.52 8.89 -5.88
N LEU A 177 19.57 8.78 -6.79
CA LEU A 177 18.65 9.84 -7.17
C LEU A 177 17.28 9.58 -6.55
N LEU A 178 16.77 10.54 -5.78
CA LEU A 178 15.46 10.49 -5.14
C LEU A 178 14.48 11.35 -5.95
N LEU A 179 13.33 10.79 -6.31
CA LEU A 179 12.33 11.38 -7.19
C LEU A 179 10.97 11.38 -6.47
N ASP A 180 10.50 12.55 -6.04
CA ASP A 180 9.25 12.70 -5.28
C ASP A 180 8.13 13.22 -6.20
N GLU A 181 7.27 12.32 -6.67
CA GLU A 181 6.17 12.58 -7.63
C GLU A 181 6.54 13.50 -8.80
N PRO A 182 7.66 13.23 -9.50
CA PRO A 182 8.23 14.19 -10.45
C PRO A 182 7.40 14.37 -11.73
N LEU A 183 6.39 13.53 -11.95
CA LEU A 183 5.51 13.55 -13.14
C LEU A 183 4.09 14.07 -12.86
N SER A 184 3.76 14.35 -11.59
CA SER A 184 2.41 14.74 -11.16
C SER A 184 1.89 16.03 -11.80
N ALA A 185 2.78 16.96 -12.15
CA ALA A 185 2.44 18.25 -12.75
C ALA A 185 2.27 18.21 -14.29
N LEU A 186 2.46 17.05 -14.94
CA LEU A 186 2.40 16.91 -16.40
C LEU A 186 1.04 16.40 -16.87
N ASP A 187 0.63 16.81 -18.08
CA ASP A 187 -0.51 16.21 -18.75
C ASP A 187 -0.21 14.76 -19.18
N HIS A 188 -1.26 14.00 -19.49
CA HIS A 188 -1.16 12.57 -19.80
C HIS A 188 -0.18 12.23 -20.93
N LYS A 189 -0.15 13.02 -22.02
CA LYS A 189 0.73 12.72 -23.15
C LYS A 189 2.18 12.96 -22.76
N MET A 190 2.46 14.13 -22.18
CA MET A 190 3.80 14.48 -21.70
C MET A 190 4.28 13.50 -20.62
N ARG A 191 3.40 13.07 -19.72
CA ARG A 191 3.70 12.09 -18.69
C ARG A 191 4.21 10.78 -19.28
N LYS A 192 3.48 10.21 -20.25
CA LYS A 192 3.86 8.94 -20.91
C LYS A 192 5.19 9.04 -21.65
N ASP A 193 5.42 10.17 -22.34
CA ASP A 193 6.70 10.42 -23.02
C ASP A 193 7.85 10.50 -22.00
N MET A 194 7.64 11.25 -20.90
CA MET A 194 8.65 11.41 -19.84
C MET A 194 8.92 10.11 -19.06
N GLN A 195 7.95 9.21 -18.88
CA GLN A 195 8.16 7.90 -18.27
C GLN A 195 9.20 7.07 -19.05
N LEU A 196 9.03 7.00 -20.38
CA LEU A 196 9.96 6.29 -21.26
C LEU A 196 11.36 6.90 -21.20
N GLU A 197 11.44 8.23 -21.18
CA GLU A 197 12.69 8.96 -21.07
C GLU A 197 13.39 8.73 -19.72
N LEU A 198 12.66 8.75 -18.60
CA LEU A 198 13.20 8.43 -17.28
C LEU A 198 13.78 7.01 -17.23
N LYS A 199 13.08 6.03 -17.80
CA LYS A 199 13.57 4.65 -17.89
C LYS A 199 14.84 4.55 -18.74
N GLN A 200 14.92 5.27 -19.85
CA GLN A 200 16.11 5.33 -20.70
C GLN A 200 17.29 6.05 -20.01
N MET A 201 17.01 7.17 -19.33
CA MET A 201 18.01 7.91 -18.54
C MET A 201 18.58 7.04 -17.42
N HIS A 202 17.74 6.32 -16.68
CA HIS A 202 18.17 5.36 -15.66
C HIS A 202 19.14 4.34 -16.26
N LYS A 203 18.79 3.72 -17.40
CA LYS A 203 19.64 2.75 -18.11
C LYS A 203 20.96 3.35 -18.60
N ARG A 204 20.98 4.62 -19.04
CA ARG A 204 22.19 5.34 -19.47
C ARG A 204 23.11 5.69 -18.29
N LEU A 205 22.53 6.05 -17.13
CA LEU A 205 23.27 6.50 -15.95
C LEU A 205 23.81 5.34 -15.10
N GLY A 206 23.01 4.27 -14.95
CA GLY A 206 23.36 3.12 -14.10
C GLY A 206 23.46 3.43 -12.60
N ILE A 207 22.84 4.54 -12.15
CA ILE A 207 22.75 4.90 -10.73
C ILE A 207 21.40 4.45 -10.18
N THR A 208 21.29 4.27 -8.86
CA THR A 208 20.03 3.84 -8.23
C THR A 208 19.00 4.96 -8.24
N PHE A 209 17.78 4.64 -8.66
CA PHE A 209 16.63 5.55 -8.64
C PHE A 209 15.66 5.13 -7.55
N PHE A 210 15.27 6.07 -6.69
CA PHE A 210 14.26 5.88 -5.66
C PHE A 210 13.09 6.80 -5.98
N TYR A 211 11.99 6.24 -6.45
CA TYR A 211 10.85 6.95 -7.01
C TYR A 211 9.64 6.84 -6.10
N VAL A 212 8.88 7.91 -5.95
CA VAL A 212 7.60 7.93 -5.22
C VAL A 212 6.51 8.40 -6.17
N THR A 213 5.42 7.65 -6.21
CA THR A 213 4.22 8.04 -6.98
C THR A 213 2.96 7.46 -6.34
N HIS A 214 1.82 8.00 -6.75
CA HIS A 214 0.49 7.41 -6.53
C HIS A 214 -0.09 6.81 -7.82
N ASP A 215 0.61 6.95 -8.96
CA ASP A 215 0.19 6.42 -10.25
C ASP A 215 0.72 4.99 -10.47
N GLN A 216 -0.20 4.05 -10.70
CA GLN A 216 0.12 2.63 -10.86
C GLN A 216 0.83 2.35 -12.18
N GLU A 217 0.44 3.02 -13.29
CA GLU A 217 1.05 2.82 -14.62
C GLU A 217 2.53 3.24 -14.57
N GLU A 218 2.83 4.33 -13.87
CA GLU A 218 4.21 4.77 -13.62
C GLU A 218 5.05 3.68 -12.92
N ALA A 219 4.53 3.13 -11.83
CA ALA A 219 5.23 2.13 -11.05
C ALA A 219 5.45 0.84 -11.85
N LEU A 220 4.42 0.35 -12.54
CA LEU A 220 4.47 -0.90 -13.31
C LEU A 220 5.38 -0.81 -14.53
N THR A 221 5.48 0.35 -15.18
CA THR A 221 6.22 0.50 -16.43
C THR A 221 7.71 0.80 -16.24
N MET A 222 8.08 1.54 -15.18
CA MET A 222 9.44 2.06 -15.02
C MET A 222 10.32 1.24 -14.07
N SER A 223 9.72 0.58 -13.08
CA SER A 223 10.45 0.04 -11.93
C SER A 223 11.03 -1.34 -12.19
N ASP A 224 12.17 -1.62 -11.57
CA ASP A 224 12.69 -2.99 -11.43
C ASP A 224 11.96 -3.70 -10.29
N ARG A 225 11.69 -2.97 -9.19
CA ARG A 225 10.88 -3.42 -8.04
C ARG A 225 9.97 -2.31 -7.54
N ILE A 226 8.84 -2.69 -6.96
CA ILE A 226 7.82 -1.82 -6.39
C ILE A 226 7.64 -2.21 -4.92
N VAL A 227 7.53 -1.21 -4.06
CA VAL A 227 7.11 -1.32 -2.67
C VAL A 227 5.71 -0.74 -2.59
N VAL A 228 4.72 -1.59 -2.34
CA VAL A 228 3.34 -1.15 -2.10
C VAL A 228 3.20 -0.84 -0.61
N MET A 229 2.77 0.37 -0.27
CA MET A 229 2.57 0.85 1.10
C MET A 229 1.11 1.21 1.36
N LYS A 230 0.66 0.90 2.58
CA LYS A 230 -0.64 1.30 3.11
C LYS A 230 -0.47 1.66 4.59
N ASP A 231 -1.05 2.78 5.01
CA ASP A 231 -1.09 3.20 6.42
C ASP A 231 0.28 3.17 7.14
N GLY A 232 1.35 3.55 6.43
CA GLY A 232 2.71 3.55 6.97
C GLY A 232 3.42 2.20 6.96
N VAL A 233 2.72 1.12 6.60
CA VAL A 233 3.21 -0.27 6.57
C VAL A 233 3.46 -0.72 5.13
N VAL A 234 4.54 -1.48 4.92
CA VAL A 234 4.81 -2.13 3.64
C VAL A 234 3.90 -3.35 3.49
N GLN A 235 3.10 -3.36 2.44
CA GLN A 235 2.18 -4.45 2.12
C GLN A 235 2.88 -5.53 1.31
N GLN A 236 3.54 -5.15 0.21
CA GLN A 236 4.23 -6.10 -0.66
C GLN A 236 5.44 -5.45 -1.31
N VAL A 237 6.50 -6.23 -1.52
CA VAL A 237 7.66 -5.82 -2.31
C VAL A 237 7.93 -6.88 -3.37
N GLY A 238 7.93 -6.49 -4.64
CA GLY A 238 8.10 -7.41 -5.75
C GLY A 238 8.43 -6.69 -7.05
N THR A 239 8.68 -7.46 -8.11
CA THR A 239 8.74 -6.93 -9.47
C THR A 239 7.35 -6.43 -9.92
N PRO A 240 7.23 -5.58 -10.95
CA PRO A 240 5.95 -5.19 -11.50
C PRO A 240 5.02 -6.37 -11.84
N GLU A 241 5.58 -7.45 -12.39
CA GLU A 241 4.82 -8.66 -12.74
C GLU A 241 4.34 -9.40 -11.49
N GLU A 242 5.18 -9.56 -10.46
CA GLU A 242 4.79 -10.18 -9.18
C GLU A 242 3.69 -9.36 -8.47
N ILE A 243 3.82 -8.02 -8.43
CA ILE A 243 2.80 -7.16 -7.81
C ILE A 243 1.45 -7.23 -8.54
N TYR A 244 1.48 -7.36 -9.88
CA TYR A 244 0.26 -7.42 -10.68
C TYR A 244 -0.39 -8.81 -10.70
N ASN A 245 0.40 -9.86 -10.94
CA ASN A 245 -0.10 -11.22 -11.14
C ASN A 245 -0.26 -11.99 -9.83
N GLU A 246 0.60 -11.72 -8.84
CA GLU A 246 0.66 -12.46 -7.57
C GLU A 246 0.53 -11.51 -6.37
N PRO A 247 -0.59 -10.75 -6.25
CA PRO A 247 -0.85 -9.96 -5.05
C PRO A 247 -0.94 -10.88 -3.82
N ILE A 248 -0.34 -10.47 -2.70
CA ILE A 248 -0.34 -11.28 -1.48
C ILE A 248 -1.57 -11.06 -0.59
N ASN A 249 -2.29 -9.95 -0.80
CA ASN A 249 -3.51 -9.62 -0.08
C ASN A 249 -4.51 -8.82 -0.93
N ALA A 250 -5.74 -8.75 -0.42
CA ALA A 250 -6.86 -8.10 -1.11
C ALA A 250 -6.60 -6.61 -1.38
N PHE A 251 -5.91 -5.92 -0.47
CA PHE A 251 -5.54 -4.52 -0.69
C PHE A 251 -4.63 -4.37 -1.91
N VAL A 252 -3.54 -5.14 -2.03
CA VAL A 252 -2.65 -5.03 -3.20
C VAL A 252 -3.39 -5.42 -4.49
N ALA A 253 -4.25 -6.44 -4.43
CA ALA A 253 -5.04 -6.90 -5.57
C ALA A 253 -6.03 -5.84 -6.10
N ASP A 254 -6.70 -5.13 -5.19
CA ASP A 254 -7.67 -4.07 -5.52
C ASP A 254 -6.98 -2.74 -5.86
N PHE A 255 -5.87 -2.45 -5.19
CA PHE A 255 -5.12 -1.22 -5.37
C PHE A 255 -4.26 -1.21 -6.63
N ILE A 256 -3.90 -2.37 -7.21
CA ILE A 256 -3.08 -2.44 -8.42
C ILE A 256 -3.92 -3.01 -9.57
N GLY A 257 -4.34 -2.14 -10.50
CA GLY A 257 -5.24 -2.51 -11.59
C GLY A 257 -6.66 -2.82 -11.11
N GLU A 258 -7.52 -3.21 -12.04
CA GLU A 258 -8.85 -3.70 -11.69
C GLU A 258 -8.80 -5.21 -11.42
N SER A 259 -9.60 -5.67 -10.45
CA SER A 259 -9.64 -7.07 -10.02
C SER A 259 -11.07 -7.51 -9.77
N ASN A 260 -11.34 -8.77 -10.08
CA ASN A 260 -12.46 -9.48 -9.48
C ASN A 260 -11.95 -10.23 -8.25
N ILE A 261 -12.47 -9.87 -7.06
CA ILE A 261 -12.11 -10.52 -5.80
C ILE A 261 -13.30 -11.33 -5.29
N TYR A 262 -13.07 -12.60 -4.95
CA TYR A 262 -14.13 -13.51 -4.50
C TYR A 262 -13.73 -14.34 -3.29
N ASN A 263 -14.73 -14.61 -2.46
CA ASN A 263 -14.64 -15.63 -1.42
C ASN A 263 -14.57 -17.04 -2.02
N GLY A 264 -13.54 -17.78 -1.63
CA GLY A 264 -13.26 -19.12 -2.08
C GLY A 264 -13.27 -20.17 -0.98
N THR A 265 -13.27 -21.44 -1.38
CA THR A 265 -12.90 -22.55 -0.49
C THR A 265 -12.14 -23.60 -1.29
N MET A 266 -10.99 -24.03 -0.76
CA MET A 266 -10.20 -25.10 -1.35
C MET A 266 -10.93 -26.44 -1.18
N ILE A 267 -11.22 -27.11 -2.29
CA ILE A 267 -12.01 -28.36 -2.29
C ILE A 267 -11.17 -29.59 -2.70
N GLY A 268 -9.89 -29.38 -2.96
CA GLY A 268 -8.94 -30.43 -3.30
C GLY A 268 -7.61 -29.83 -3.71
N LYS A 269 -6.67 -30.71 -4.07
CA LYS A 269 -5.35 -30.30 -4.56
C LYS A 269 -5.51 -29.44 -5.81
N LYS A 270 -4.97 -28.21 -5.79
CA LYS A 270 -5.02 -27.28 -6.93
C LYS A 270 -6.43 -27.09 -7.50
N LYS A 271 -7.43 -27.07 -6.60
CA LYS A 271 -8.85 -26.95 -6.97
C LYS A 271 -9.62 -26.15 -5.95
N VAL A 272 -10.25 -25.09 -6.42
CA VAL A 272 -10.99 -24.12 -5.61
C VAL A 272 -12.45 -24.02 -6.04
N ARG A 273 -13.34 -23.70 -5.11
CA ARG A 273 -14.76 -23.42 -5.38
C ARG A 273 -15.08 -21.97 -5.07
N PHE A 274 -15.62 -21.26 -6.04
CA PHE A 274 -16.14 -19.88 -5.93
C PHE A 274 -17.16 -19.62 -7.03
N ILE A 275 -17.96 -18.56 -6.88
CA ILE A 275 -19.08 -18.18 -7.79
C ILE A 275 -19.99 -19.36 -8.16
N GLY A 276 -20.18 -20.31 -7.23
CA GLY A 276 -21.02 -21.50 -7.44
C GLY A 276 -20.42 -22.60 -8.32
N ALA A 277 -19.18 -22.47 -8.77
CA ALA A 277 -18.50 -23.42 -9.66
C ALA A 277 -17.17 -23.91 -9.08
N SER A 278 -16.63 -25.01 -9.63
CA SER A 278 -15.31 -25.55 -9.27
C SER A 278 -14.31 -25.25 -10.38
N TRP A 279 -13.12 -24.81 -9.99
CA TRP A 279 -12.09 -24.30 -10.88
C TRP A 279 -10.76 -24.96 -10.54
N ASP A 280 -9.99 -25.31 -11.56
CA ASP A 280 -8.61 -25.75 -11.39
C ASP A 280 -7.73 -24.50 -11.24
N CYS A 281 -6.77 -24.53 -10.32
CA CYS A 281 -5.84 -23.42 -10.06
C CYS A 281 -4.38 -23.93 -9.96
N VAL A 282 -3.41 -23.03 -9.87
CA VAL A 282 -1.99 -23.42 -9.71
C VAL A 282 -1.56 -23.50 -8.24
N ASP A 283 -2.15 -22.70 -7.37
CA ASP A 283 -1.83 -22.67 -5.95
C ASP A 283 -2.41 -23.85 -5.17
N ASP A 284 -1.73 -24.25 -4.09
CA ASP A 284 -2.13 -25.40 -3.28
C ASP A 284 -2.14 -25.01 -1.80
N PHE A 285 -3.34 -25.00 -1.24
CA PHE A 285 -3.65 -24.69 0.15
C PHE A 285 -4.38 -25.90 0.78
N PRO A 286 -4.31 -26.08 2.11
CA PRO A 286 -5.07 -27.07 2.84
C PRO A 286 -6.55 -27.25 2.40
N LEU A 287 -7.01 -28.50 2.45
CA LEU A 287 -8.40 -28.85 2.14
C LEU A 287 -9.37 -28.13 3.09
N ASN A 288 -10.44 -27.55 2.52
CA ASN A 288 -11.46 -26.75 3.19
C ASN A 288 -10.99 -25.38 3.71
N GLU A 289 -9.77 -24.95 3.38
CA GLU A 289 -9.32 -23.60 3.72
C GLU A 289 -10.15 -22.53 3.01
N LYS A 290 -10.49 -21.48 3.76
CA LYS A 290 -11.12 -20.27 3.23
C LYS A 290 -10.03 -19.38 2.66
N VAL A 291 -10.23 -18.94 1.44
CA VAL A 291 -9.24 -18.20 0.66
C VAL A 291 -9.93 -17.06 -0.06
N ASP A 292 -9.18 -16.01 -0.37
CA ASP A 292 -9.62 -14.98 -1.30
C ASP A 292 -9.04 -15.28 -2.68
N ILE A 293 -9.84 -15.05 -3.71
CA ILE A 293 -9.50 -15.38 -5.10
C ILE A 293 -9.48 -14.09 -5.89
N VAL A 294 -8.42 -13.90 -6.66
CA VAL A 294 -8.26 -12.73 -7.52
C VAL A 294 -8.19 -13.18 -8.97
N ILE A 295 -8.98 -12.54 -9.83
CA ILE A 295 -8.99 -12.77 -11.27
C ILE A 295 -9.04 -11.42 -11.97
N ARG A 296 -8.09 -11.16 -12.88
CA ARG A 296 -8.09 -9.92 -13.65
C ARG A 296 -9.21 -9.93 -14.69
N PRO A 297 -9.88 -8.79 -14.96
CA PRO A 297 -10.97 -8.74 -15.93
C PRO A 297 -10.58 -9.23 -17.34
N GLU A 298 -9.35 -8.98 -17.78
CA GLU A 298 -8.77 -9.48 -19.04
C GLU A 298 -8.54 -11.00 -19.09
N ASP A 299 -8.44 -11.67 -17.95
CA ASP A 299 -8.23 -13.13 -17.88
C ASP A 299 -9.55 -13.91 -17.90
N VAL A 300 -10.68 -13.20 -17.80
CA VAL A 300 -12.01 -13.81 -17.88
C VAL A 300 -12.41 -13.99 -19.34
N ILE A 301 -12.37 -15.24 -19.81
CA ILE A 301 -12.75 -15.61 -21.17
C ILE A 301 -14.27 -15.81 -21.24
N MET A 302 -14.93 -14.97 -22.04
CA MET A 302 -16.35 -15.10 -22.36
C MET A 302 -16.56 -16.00 -23.59
N GLY A 303 -17.22 -17.13 -23.38
CA GLY A 303 -17.59 -18.09 -24.40
C GLY A 303 -19.10 -18.22 -24.60
N LYS A 304 -19.49 -19.21 -25.41
CA LYS A 304 -20.91 -19.59 -25.56
C LYS A 304 -21.46 -20.07 -24.21
N PRO A 305 -22.78 -19.96 -23.98
CA PRO A 305 -23.42 -20.62 -22.84
C PRO A 305 -22.97 -22.07 -22.71
N ASP A 306 -22.72 -22.51 -21.48
CA ASP A 306 -22.31 -23.87 -21.10
C ASP A 306 -20.93 -24.32 -21.61
N SER A 307 -20.11 -23.41 -22.17
CA SER A 307 -18.75 -23.73 -22.63
C SER A 307 -17.65 -23.56 -21.57
N GLY A 308 -17.95 -22.91 -20.44
CA GLY A 308 -17.01 -22.66 -19.34
C GLY A 308 -17.44 -23.29 -18.01
N ASN A 309 -16.79 -22.89 -16.92
CA ASN A 309 -17.06 -23.40 -15.57
C ASN A 309 -18.30 -22.75 -14.94
N ALA A 310 -18.60 -21.50 -15.31
CA ALA A 310 -19.76 -20.75 -14.83
C ALA A 310 -20.57 -20.18 -16.00
N ASN A 311 -21.85 -19.90 -15.75
CA ASN A 311 -22.74 -19.24 -16.69
C ASN A 311 -23.26 -17.95 -16.08
N GLY A 312 -23.35 -16.89 -16.89
CA GLY A 312 -23.87 -15.61 -16.46
C GLY A 312 -24.65 -14.88 -17.54
N VAL A 313 -25.19 -13.72 -17.16
CA VAL A 313 -25.92 -12.82 -18.05
C VAL A 313 -25.23 -11.47 -18.04
N ILE A 314 -24.94 -10.92 -19.22
CA ILE A 314 -24.35 -9.58 -19.35
C ILE A 314 -25.35 -8.56 -18.84
N SER A 315 -25.01 -7.83 -17.77
CA SER A 315 -25.86 -6.81 -17.15
C SER A 315 -25.52 -5.41 -17.64
N SER A 316 -24.24 -5.14 -17.93
CA SER A 316 -23.80 -3.87 -18.49
C SER A 316 -22.62 -4.03 -19.44
N LYS A 317 -22.40 -3.00 -20.26
CA LYS A 317 -21.33 -2.93 -21.25
C LYS A 317 -20.88 -1.48 -21.40
N ILE A 318 -19.58 -1.25 -21.43
CA ILE A 318 -18.96 0.06 -21.65
C ILE A 318 -17.83 -0.07 -22.68
N PHE A 319 -17.77 0.83 -23.66
CA PHE A 319 -16.65 0.88 -24.61
C PHE A 319 -15.53 1.77 -24.06
N LYS A 320 -14.32 1.23 -23.92
CA LYS A 320 -13.12 1.91 -23.38
C LYS A 320 -12.08 2.25 -24.47
N GLY A 321 -12.48 2.22 -25.74
CA GLY A 321 -11.62 2.57 -26.87
C GLY A 321 -10.99 1.35 -27.55
N VAL A 322 -10.11 0.62 -26.88
CA VAL A 322 -9.46 -0.58 -27.47
C VAL A 322 -10.17 -1.90 -27.13
N HIS A 323 -11.02 -1.89 -26.11
CA HIS A 323 -11.81 -3.03 -25.65
C HIS A 323 -13.16 -2.56 -25.09
N TYR A 324 -14.01 -3.53 -24.78
CA TYR A 324 -15.23 -3.37 -24.02
C TYR A 324 -15.04 -3.96 -22.62
N GLU A 325 -15.53 -3.24 -21.62
CA GLU A 325 -15.75 -3.78 -20.28
C GLU A 325 -17.19 -4.23 -20.17
N PHE A 326 -17.37 -5.43 -19.64
CA PHE A 326 -18.67 -6.05 -19.39
C PHE A 326 -18.79 -6.39 -17.92
N VAL A 327 -19.99 -6.22 -17.37
CA VAL A 327 -20.36 -6.82 -16.09
C VAL A 327 -21.26 -8.00 -16.40
N VAL A 328 -20.88 -9.18 -15.90
CA VAL A 328 -21.60 -10.44 -16.08
C VAL A 328 -22.09 -10.92 -14.73
N ASN A 329 -23.40 -11.08 -14.58
CA ASN A 329 -24.00 -11.55 -13.33
C ASN A 329 -24.03 -13.09 -13.31
N VAL A 330 -23.32 -13.69 -12.35
CA VAL A 330 -23.28 -15.13 -12.08
C VAL A 330 -23.95 -15.39 -10.73
N GLY A 331 -25.25 -15.70 -10.78
CA GLY A 331 -26.06 -15.81 -9.57
C GLY A 331 -26.18 -14.45 -8.88
N LYS A 332 -25.58 -14.30 -7.69
CA LYS A 332 -25.50 -13.03 -6.95
C LYS A 332 -24.21 -12.25 -7.20
N ASN A 333 -23.21 -12.89 -7.83
CA ASN A 333 -21.90 -12.29 -8.00
C ASN A 333 -21.83 -11.52 -9.31
N GLU A 334 -21.13 -10.39 -9.27
CA GLU A 334 -20.74 -9.64 -10.46
C GLU A 334 -19.33 -10.06 -10.90
N VAL A 335 -19.16 -10.27 -12.20
CA VAL A 335 -17.88 -10.60 -12.83
C VAL A 335 -17.58 -9.57 -13.90
N MET A 336 -16.55 -8.77 -13.66
CA MET A 336 -16.02 -7.84 -14.63
C MET A 336 -15.16 -8.58 -15.65
N CYS A 337 -15.46 -8.39 -16.93
CA CYS A 337 -14.76 -9.04 -18.05
C CYS A 337 -14.30 -7.98 -19.05
N ARG A 338 -13.15 -8.19 -19.68
CA ARG A 338 -12.67 -7.37 -20.80
C ARG A 338 -12.57 -8.19 -22.08
N ASP A 339 -13.20 -7.72 -23.15
CA ASP A 339 -13.11 -8.34 -24.47
C ASP A 339 -13.03 -7.27 -25.56
N THR A 340 -12.31 -7.56 -26.64
CA THR A 340 -12.26 -6.70 -27.83
C THR A 340 -13.48 -6.88 -28.72
N HIS A 341 -14.20 -7.99 -28.58
CA HIS A 341 -15.44 -8.28 -29.29
C HIS A 341 -16.65 -7.71 -28.55
N ASP A 342 -17.62 -7.28 -29.34
CA ASP A 342 -18.90 -6.80 -28.84
C ASP A 342 -19.82 -7.99 -28.48
N HIS A 343 -20.46 -7.90 -27.30
CA HIS A 343 -21.53 -8.79 -26.86
C HIS A 343 -22.76 -7.97 -26.44
N GLU A 344 -23.96 -8.49 -26.71
CA GLU A 344 -25.21 -7.79 -26.37
C GLU A 344 -25.54 -7.87 -24.87
N VAL A 345 -25.99 -6.76 -24.28
CA VAL A 345 -26.53 -6.75 -22.92
C VAL A 345 -27.77 -7.66 -22.85
N GLY A 346 -27.85 -8.49 -21.83
CA GLY A 346 -28.87 -9.53 -21.67
C GLY A 346 -28.51 -10.88 -22.31
N ALA A 347 -27.42 -10.95 -23.08
CA ALA A 347 -26.93 -12.22 -23.60
C ALA A 347 -26.44 -13.14 -22.48
N LYS A 348 -26.67 -14.45 -22.66
CA LYS A 348 -26.08 -15.50 -21.81
C LYS A 348 -24.69 -15.83 -22.32
N VAL A 349 -23.74 -15.93 -21.41
CA VAL A 349 -22.34 -16.27 -21.71
C VAL A 349 -21.85 -17.35 -20.73
N GLY A 350 -20.94 -18.20 -21.21
CA GLY A 350 -20.15 -19.07 -20.37
C GLY A 350 -18.84 -18.37 -20.00
N LEU A 351 -18.40 -18.49 -18.75
CA LEU A 351 -17.15 -17.91 -18.26
C LEU A 351 -16.14 -19.01 -17.97
N SER A 352 -14.91 -18.81 -18.44
CA SER A 352 -13.75 -19.66 -18.17
C SER A 352 -12.54 -18.78 -17.85
N VAL A 353 -11.62 -19.31 -17.05
CA VAL A 353 -10.37 -18.67 -16.65
C VAL A 353 -9.31 -19.75 -16.67
N GLU A 354 -8.13 -19.45 -17.21
CA GLU A 354 -7.02 -20.39 -17.21
C GLU A 354 -6.50 -20.58 -15.78
N PRO A 355 -6.10 -21.80 -15.37
CA PRO A 355 -5.73 -22.07 -13.97
C PRO A 355 -4.61 -21.20 -13.40
N GLU A 356 -3.72 -20.71 -14.26
CA GLU A 356 -2.61 -19.81 -13.91
C GLU A 356 -3.04 -18.36 -13.65
N ASN A 357 -4.23 -17.98 -14.10
CA ASN A 357 -4.79 -16.63 -13.90
C ASN A 357 -5.79 -16.59 -12.73
N ILE A 358 -5.89 -17.68 -11.96
CA ILE A 358 -6.66 -17.74 -10.72
C ILE A 358 -5.69 -17.69 -9.56
N GLN A 359 -5.45 -16.47 -9.07
CA GLN A 359 -4.58 -16.25 -7.92
C GLN A 359 -5.32 -16.55 -6.62
N ILE A 360 -4.73 -17.37 -5.75
CA ILE A 360 -5.28 -17.70 -4.45
C ILE A 360 -4.47 -17.01 -3.34
N MET A 361 -5.14 -16.23 -2.50
CA MET A 361 -4.56 -15.54 -1.36
C MET A 361 -5.06 -16.15 -0.06
N HIS A 362 -4.21 -16.08 0.98
CA HIS A 362 -4.70 -16.31 2.34
C HIS A 362 -5.80 -15.30 2.65
N LYS A 363 -6.88 -15.79 3.25
CA LYS A 363 -7.92 -14.90 3.74
C LYS A 363 -7.42 -14.24 5.02
N GLU A 364 -7.16 -12.93 4.96
CA GLU A 364 -6.60 -12.19 6.10
C GLU A 364 -7.55 -12.20 7.30
N LEU A 365 -8.85 -12.05 7.06
CA LEU A 365 -9.87 -11.98 8.11
C LEU A 365 -11.10 -12.81 7.76
N THR A 366 -11.49 -13.68 8.68
CA THR A 366 -12.74 -14.46 8.63
C THR A 366 -13.75 -14.03 9.68
N GLU A 367 -13.28 -13.42 10.76
CA GLU A 367 -14.04 -12.78 11.84
C GLU A 367 -13.18 -11.64 12.40
N ASN A 368 -13.81 -10.70 13.10
CA ASN A 368 -13.09 -9.72 13.92
C ASN A 368 -12.76 -10.38 15.25
N GLU A 369 -11.51 -10.32 15.70
CA GLU A 369 -11.06 -10.90 16.99
C GLU A 369 -10.39 -9.80 17.83
N TYR A 370 -11.01 -9.46 18.95
CA TYR A 370 -10.54 -8.44 19.89
C TYR A 370 -9.96 -9.11 21.13
N THR A 371 -8.63 -9.08 21.25
CA THR A 371 -7.90 -9.84 22.27
C THR A 371 -7.58 -9.05 23.52
N ASP A 372 -7.99 -7.80 23.62
CA ASP A 372 -7.82 -6.89 24.74
C ASP A 372 -9.15 -6.51 25.40
N ALA A 373 -10.26 -7.08 24.93
CA ALA A 373 -11.59 -6.88 25.46
C ALA A 373 -11.75 -7.36 26.92
N TYR A 374 -12.65 -6.71 27.66
CA TYR A 374 -12.99 -7.09 29.04
C TYR A 374 -14.47 -6.85 29.36
N ILE A 375 -14.97 -7.45 30.44
CA ILE A 375 -16.36 -7.28 30.88
C ILE A 375 -16.45 -6.15 31.91
N ASP A 376 -17.30 -5.15 31.67
CA ASP A 376 -17.53 -4.04 32.60
C ASP A 376 -18.50 -4.40 33.73
N SER A 377 -18.61 -3.50 34.71
CA SER A 377 -19.53 -3.63 35.87
C SER A 377 -21.02 -3.71 35.55
N ASN A 378 -21.40 -3.48 34.28
CA ASN A 378 -22.78 -3.57 33.81
C ASN A 378 -23.00 -4.84 32.95
N GLY A 379 -22.04 -5.77 32.94
CA GLY A 379 -22.12 -7.01 32.16
C GLY A 379 -21.97 -6.83 30.65
N ARG A 380 -21.43 -5.68 30.20
CA ARG A 380 -21.15 -5.41 28.79
C ARG A 380 -19.70 -5.77 28.47
N VAL A 381 -19.44 -6.16 27.23
CA VAL A 381 -18.06 -6.33 26.75
C VAL A 381 -17.55 -5.00 26.21
N VAL A 382 -16.42 -4.53 26.70
CA VAL A 382 -15.74 -3.33 26.20
C VAL A 382 -14.72 -3.76 25.16
N ILE A 383 -14.82 -3.20 23.96
CA ILE A 383 -13.89 -3.40 22.84
C ILE A 383 -13.33 -2.01 22.52
N GLY A 384 -12.00 -1.85 22.57
CA GLY A 384 -11.38 -0.52 22.62
C GLY A 384 -11.87 0.27 23.83
N GLU A 385 -12.44 1.45 23.60
CA GLU A 385 -13.11 2.27 24.61
C GLU A 385 -14.65 2.09 24.64
N ASP A 386 -15.22 1.30 23.74
CA ASP A 386 -16.66 1.25 23.49
C ASP A 386 -17.35 0.03 24.13
N PRO A 387 -18.43 0.22 24.92
CA PRO A 387 -19.16 -0.88 25.55
C PRO A 387 -20.25 -1.46 24.64
N PHE A 388 -20.21 -2.77 24.43
CA PHE A 388 -21.19 -3.55 23.68
C PHE A 388 -22.00 -4.47 24.60
N GLU A 389 -23.31 -4.50 24.39
CA GLU A 389 -24.17 -5.52 25.01
C GLU A 389 -23.75 -6.91 24.52
N ALA A 390 -23.55 -7.86 25.43
CA ALA A 390 -23.15 -9.23 25.10
C ALA A 390 -23.92 -10.27 25.93
N ASP A 391 -24.07 -11.48 25.37
CA ASP A 391 -24.66 -12.60 26.10
C ASP A 391 -23.59 -13.37 26.88
N LEU A 392 -23.38 -12.98 28.14
CA LEU A 392 -22.41 -13.64 29.03
C LEU A 392 -22.72 -15.12 29.31
N THR A 393 -23.96 -15.57 29.09
CA THR A 393 -24.32 -16.98 29.30
C THR A 393 -23.64 -17.92 28.31
N LYS A 394 -23.12 -17.39 27.20
CA LYS A 394 -22.32 -18.14 26.23
C LYS A 394 -20.96 -18.60 26.76
N LEU A 395 -20.42 -17.92 27.77
CA LEU A 395 -19.15 -18.30 28.39
C LEU A 395 -19.23 -19.65 29.12
N LEU A 396 -20.42 -20.00 29.62
CA LEU A 396 -20.67 -21.29 30.29
C LEU A 396 -22.02 -21.87 29.83
N PRO A 397 -22.03 -22.91 28.98
CA PRO A 397 -23.28 -23.52 28.52
C PRO A 397 -24.19 -24.00 29.67
N GLY A 398 -25.48 -23.63 29.62
CA GLY A 398 -26.45 -23.99 30.66
C GLY A 398 -26.41 -23.10 31.91
N SER A 399 -25.62 -22.02 31.88
CA SER A 399 -25.64 -20.99 32.90
C SER A 399 -26.81 -20.01 32.73
N ARG A 400 -27.04 -19.22 33.77
CA ARG A 400 -27.98 -18.09 33.75
C ARG A 400 -27.38 -16.92 34.53
N LEU A 401 -27.74 -15.69 34.17
CA LEU A 401 -27.40 -14.54 34.99
C LEU A 401 -28.20 -14.52 36.29
N GLU A 402 -27.60 -14.00 37.36
CA GLU A 402 -28.28 -13.79 38.65
C GLU A 402 -29.44 -12.79 38.48
N GLU A 403 -29.19 -11.68 37.80
CA GLU A 403 -30.15 -10.67 37.36
C GLU A 403 -29.78 -10.17 35.95
N GLU A 404 -30.73 -9.61 35.20
CA GLU A 404 -30.46 -9.07 33.85
C GLU A 404 -29.49 -7.86 33.93
N GLY A 405 -28.38 -7.90 33.20
CA GLY A 405 -27.29 -6.91 33.29
C GLY A 405 -26.31 -7.13 34.46
N SER A 406 -26.42 -8.25 35.17
CA SER A 406 -25.44 -8.63 36.19
C SER A 406 -24.18 -9.24 35.58
N THR A 407 -23.04 -9.04 36.21
CA THR A 407 -21.77 -9.74 35.93
C THR A 407 -21.70 -11.13 36.61
N ARG A 408 -22.71 -11.50 37.41
CA ARG A 408 -22.74 -12.73 38.20
C ARG A 408 -23.44 -13.85 37.43
N LEU A 409 -22.64 -14.82 37.01
CA LEU A 409 -23.07 -15.96 36.22
C LEU A 409 -23.27 -17.18 37.11
N ILE A 410 -24.47 -17.77 37.09
CA ILE A 410 -24.81 -18.98 37.85
C ILE A 410 -24.68 -20.18 36.92
N GLY A 411 -23.70 -21.05 37.20
CA GLY A 411 -23.48 -22.28 36.46
C GLY A 411 -24.57 -23.34 36.67
N PRO A 412 -24.62 -24.38 35.82
CA PRO A 412 -25.59 -25.46 35.95
C PRO A 412 -25.39 -26.31 37.22
N ASP A 413 -24.20 -26.24 37.83
CA ASP A 413 -23.87 -26.85 39.12
C ASP A 413 -24.27 -25.96 40.33
N GLY A 414 -24.82 -24.78 40.08
CA GLY A 414 -25.24 -23.81 41.08
C GLY A 414 -24.11 -22.93 41.63
N ARG A 415 -22.88 -23.04 41.11
CA ARG A 415 -21.79 -22.14 41.48
C ARG A 415 -21.98 -20.77 40.84
N VAL A 416 -21.55 -19.72 41.53
CA VAL A 416 -21.62 -18.34 41.07
C VAL A 416 -20.23 -17.88 40.65
N TYR A 417 -20.14 -17.26 39.48
CA TYR A 417 -18.92 -16.71 38.92
C TYR A 417 -19.09 -15.19 38.79
N GLU A 418 -18.13 -14.41 39.27
CA GLU A 418 -18.08 -12.94 39.16
C GLU A 418 -17.20 -12.56 37.98
N LEU A 419 -17.80 -11.97 36.94
CA LEU A 419 -17.11 -11.68 35.68
C LEU A 419 -16.73 -10.20 35.53
N ASN A 420 -16.99 -9.35 36.51
CA ASN A 420 -16.55 -7.95 36.46
C ASN A 420 -15.03 -7.86 36.31
N ASP A 421 -14.57 -7.05 35.35
CA ASP A 421 -13.17 -6.88 34.94
C ASP A 421 -12.51 -8.15 34.39
N ALA A 422 -13.29 -9.18 34.03
CA ALA A 422 -12.75 -10.38 33.42
C ALA A 422 -12.27 -10.10 31.99
N GLU A 423 -11.01 -10.43 31.72
CA GLU A 423 -10.44 -10.35 30.38
C GLU A 423 -11.00 -11.45 29.47
N VAL A 424 -11.48 -11.04 28.30
CA VAL A 424 -12.08 -11.91 27.29
C VAL A 424 -11.44 -11.68 25.94
N VAL A 425 -11.64 -12.64 25.04
CA VAL A 425 -11.52 -12.45 23.61
C VAL A 425 -12.94 -12.33 23.06
N ALA A 426 -13.21 -11.26 22.32
CA ALA A 426 -14.49 -11.05 21.64
C ALA A 426 -14.34 -11.31 20.14
N GLU A 427 -15.19 -12.18 19.60
CA GLU A 427 -15.18 -12.56 18.19
C GLU A 427 -16.52 -12.18 17.55
N ILE A 428 -16.47 -11.47 16.41
CA ILE A 428 -17.64 -10.99 15.67
C ILE A 428 -17.49 -11.31 14.19
N ASP A 429 -18.42 -12.10 13.64
CA ASP A 429 -18.46 -12.40 12.20
C ASP A 429 -18.66 -11.10 11.38
N LEU A 430 -17.95 -10.95 10.25
CA LEU A 430 -17.95 -9.72 9.42
C LEU A 430 -19.34 -9.30 8.95
N ASP A 431 -20.24 -10.25 8.70
CA ASP A 431 -21.62 -10.01 8.23
C ASP A 431 -22.58 -9.62 9.37
N LYS A 432 -22.11 -9.61 10.63
CA LYS A 432 -22.92 -9.32 11.83
C LYS A 432 -22.73 -7.92 12.38
N ILE A 433 -21.87 -7.14 11.74
CA ILE A 433 -21.67 -5.73 12.05
C ILE A 433 -22.54 -4.91 11.09
N GLU A 434 -23.39 -4.04 11.65
CA GLU A 434 -24.27 -3.17 10.90
C GLU A 434 -23.75 -1.71 10.97
N LEU A 435 -23.57 -1.09 9.80
CA LEU A 435 -23.17 0.31 9.67
C LEU A 435 -24.38 1.23 9.49
N SER A 436 -24.31 2.44 10.06
CA SER A 436 -25.36 3.45 9.96
C SER A 436 -24.77 4.87 9.86
N ASP A 437 -25.44 5.73 9.10
CA ASP A 437 -25.16 7.16 8.97
C ASP A 437 -25.67 7.96 10.18
N ASP A 438 -26.67 7.41 10.88
CA ASP A 438 -27.11 7.89 12.17
C ASP A 438 -26.11 7.46 13.26
N LEU A 439 -25.23 8.40 13.64
CA LEU A 439 -24.18 8.16 14.62
C LEU A 439 -24.69 7.79 16.03
N SER A 440 -25.97 8.04 16.32
CA SER A 440 -26.56 7.74 17.62
C SER A 440 -27.05 6.29 17.78
N LYS A 441 -27.08 5.52 16.69
CA LYS A 441 -27.65 4.16 16.67
C LYS A 441 -26.65 3.06 16.98
N GLY A 442 -25.37 3.28 16.71
CA GLY A 442 -24.34 2.29 17.00
C GLY A 442 -23.73 2.46 18.38
N GLN A 443 -23.08 1.39 18.83
CA GLN A 443 -22.34 1.35 20.08
C GLN A 443 -20.97 2.02 19.95
N SER A 444 -20.40 2.03 18.75
CA SER A 444 -19.13 2.67 18.42
C SER A 444 -19.27 3.57 17.18
N GLN A 445 -18.31 4.46 16.96
CA GLN A 445 -18.23 5.35 15.80
C GLN A 445 -16.84 5.31 15.20
N GLY A 446 -16.76 5.31 13.87
CA GLY A 446 -15.48 5.33 13.18
C GLY A 446 -15.59 5.86 11.76
N THR A 447 -14.45 5.97 11.12
CA THR A 447 -14.30 6.43 9.75
C THR A 447 -13.99 5.25 8.85
N ILE A 448 -14.65 5.16 7.68
CA ILE A 448 -14.31 4.15 6.69
C ILE A 448 -12.96 4.49 6.07
N ILE A 449 -11.96 3.63 6.29
CA ILE A 449 -10.58 3.84 5.80
C ILE A 449 -10.24 2.95 4.60
N GLN A 450 -11.04 1.91 4.34
CA GLN A 450 -10.88 1.03 3.20
C GLN A 450 -12.23 0.46 2.78
N THR A 451 -12.39 0.25 1.47
CA THR A 451 -13.49 -0.49 0.87
C THR A 451 -12.95 -1.43 -0.21
N VAL A 452 -13.44 -2.67 -0.25
CA VAL A 452 -13.12 -3.66 -1.28
C VAL A 452 -14.40 -4.34 -1.71
N TRP A 453 -14.65 -4.44 -3.01
CA TRP A 453 -15.80 -5.19 -3.53
C TRP A 453 -15.47 -6.68 -3.63
N ILE A 454 -16.20 -7.52 -2.90
CA ILE A 454 -16.03 -8.98 -2.87
C ILE A 454 -17.21 -9.66 -3.57
N GLY A 455 -17.31 -9.45 -4.88
CA GLY A 455 -18.22 -10.16 -5.79
C GLY A 455 -19.72 -9.87 -5.63
N ASP A 456 -20.27 -9.93 -4.42
CA ASP A 456 -21.69 -9.72 -4.09
C ASP A 456 -21.93 -8.74 -2.92
N HIS A 457 -20.88 -8.27 -2.24
CA HIS A 457 -20.93 -7.26 -1.18
C HIS A 457 -19.64 -6.45 -1.12
N TYR A 458 -19.65 -5.34 -0.39
CA TYR A 458 -18.45 -4.60 -0.02
C TYR A 458 -17.93 -5.09 1.33
N GLN A 459 -16.62 -5.21 1.45
CA GLN A 459 -15.93 -5.31 2.72
C GLN A 459 -15.31 -3.95 3.04
N TYR A 460 -15.64 -3.43 4.23
CA TYR A 460 -15.15 -2.16 4.73
C TYR A 460 -14.22 -2.40 5.91
N ILE A 461 -13.23 -1.53 6.08
CA ILE A 461 -12.53 -1.36 7.35
C ILE A 461 -12.96 -0.01 7.91
N VAL A 462 -13.58 -0.04 9.10
CA VAL A 462 -13.99 1.14 9.86
C VAL A 462 -13.02 1.29 11.03
N ARG A 463 -12.29 2.41 11.07
CA ARG A 463 -11.36 2.73 12.15
C ARG A 463 -11.95 3.75 13.09
N THR A 464 -11.94 3.45 14.38
CA THR A 464 -12.39 4.35 15.45
C THR A 464 -11.31 5.37 15.84
N ASP A 465 -11.67 6.33 16.68
CA ASP A 465 -10.72 7.36 17.17
C ASP A 465 -9.63 6.80 18.09
N ASP A 466 -9.88 5.65 18.74
CA ASP A 466 -8.93 4.88 19.54
C ASP A 466 -8.13 3.85 18.73
N GLU A 467 -8.16 3.96 17.39
CA GLU A 467 -7.42 3.11 16.43
C GLU A 467 -7.87 1.65 16.39
N GLU A 468 -9.08 1.33 16.86
CA GLU A 468 -9.69 0.01 16.73
C GLU A 468 -10.30 -0.18 15.32
N ASP A 469 -10.06 -1.34 14.71
CA ASP A 469 -10.55 -1.65 13.37
C ASP A 469 -11.73 -2.64 13.43
N TYR A 470 -12.81 -2.27 12.75
CA TYR A 470 -13.96 -3.14 12.50
C TYR A 470 -14.02 -3.47 11.01
N VAL A 471 -13.87 -4.75 10.68
CA VAL A 471 -14.01 -5.25 9.32
C VAL A 471 -15.43 -5.76 9.10
N VAL A 472 -16.13 -5.13 8.14
CA VAL A 472 -17.57 -5.26 7.98
C VAL A 472 -17.91 -5.62 6.55
N ASN A 473 -18.67 -6.69 6.37
CA ASN A 473 -19.27 -7.02 5.09
C ASN A 473 -20.66 -6.41 5.00
N SER A 474 -20.91 -5.59 3.98
CA SER A 474 -22.20 -4.94 3.78
C SER A 474 -22.58 -4.87 2.30
N PRO A 475 -23.86 -5.13 1.95
CA PRO A 475 -24.35 -4.95 0.59
C PRO A 475 -24.59 -3.48 0.24
N PHE A 476 -24.52 -2.57 1.22
CA PHE A 476 -24.72 -1.15 1.03
C PHE A 476 -23.41 -0.44 0.67
N THR A 477 -23.49 0.58 -0.17
CA THR A 477 -22.35 1.37 -0.61
C THR A 477 -22.07 2.51 0.37
N TRP A 478 -20.83 2.60 0.79
CA TRP A 478 -20.27 3.70 1.58
C TRP A 478 -18.98 4.20 0.92
N ASN A 479 -18.62 5.46 1.14
CA ASN A 479 -17.38 6.03 0.62
C ASN A 479 -16.29 6.01 1.69
N GLU A 480 -15.03 5.95 1.24
CA GLU A 480 -13.91 6.24 2.11
C GLU A 480 -14.04 7.65 2.71
N ASN A 481 -13.67 7.78 3.98
CA ASN A 481 -13.83 8.96 4.83
C ASN A 481 -15.27 9.27 5.29
N ASP A 482 -16.26 8.43 4.95
CA ASP A 482 -17.57 8.52 5.59
C ASP A 482 -17.44 8.14 7.08
N ILE A 483 -18.04 8.95 7.95
CA ILE A 483 -18.15 8.66 9.38
C ILE A 483 -19.43 7.86 9.59
N VAL A 484 -19.31 6.70 10.21
CA VAL A 484 -20.41 5.75 10.42
C VAL A 484 -20.44 5.32 11.89
N SER A 485 -21.63 4.94 12.35
CA SER A 485 -21.75 4.17 13.58
C SER A 485 -21.70 2.67 13.30
N VAL A 486 -21.09 1.95 14.23
CA VAL A 486 -20.88 0.51 14.20
C VAL A 486 -21.84 -0.11 15.22
N SER A 487 -22.62 -1.10 14.79
CA SER A 487 -23.53 -1.80 15.68
C SER A 487 -23.48 -3.32 15.56
N VAL A 488 -23.56 -3.99 16.71
CA VAL A 488 -23.52 -5.44 16.81
C VAL A 488 -24.61 -5.91 17.77
N LYS A 489 -25.30 -6.99 17.42
CA LYS A 489 -26.31 -7.60 18.30
C LYS A 489 -25.62 -8.43 19.38
N LYS A 490 -26.14 -8.41 20.60
CA LYS A 490 -25.55 -9.12 21.74
C LYS A 490 -25.37 -10.62 21.52
N GLU A 491 -26.29 -11.23 20.77
CA GLU A 491 -26.26 -12.64 20.40
C GLU A 491 -25.28 -12.97 19.27
N ASP A 492 -24.67 -11.98 18.62
CA ASP A 492 -23.70 -12.18 17.55
C ASP A 492 -22.25 -12.02 18.04
N ILE A 493 -22.03 -11.46 19.24
CA ILE A 493 -20.73 -11.46 19.90
C ILE A 493 -20.47 -12.83 20.52
N LYS A 494 -19.40 -13.50 20.10
CA LYS A 494 -18.88 -14.71 20.75
C LYS A 494 -17.80 -14.29 21.74
N LEU A 495 -17.80 -14.89 22.92
CA LEU A 495 -16.85 -14.57 23.97
C LEU A 495 -16.07 -15.81 24.41
N ARG A 496 -14.80 -15.61 24.72
CA ARG A 496 -13.93 -16.62 25.33
C ARG A 496 -13.12 -15.98 26.45
N LEU A 497 -13.13 -16.57 27.64
CA LEU A 497 -12.27 -16.11 28.73
C LEU A 497 -10.79 -16.39 28.43
N LYS A 498 -9.92 -15.44 28.79
CA LYS A 498 -8.46 -15.66 28.70
C LYS A 498 -7.92 -16.50 29.85
N THR A 499 -8.58 -16.44 31.00
CA THR A 499 -8.24 -17.23 32.18
C THR A 499 -9.25 -18.37 32.40
N PRO A 500 -8.86 -19.43 33.13
CA PRO A 500 -9.79 -20.48 33.54
C PRO A 500 -11.00 -19.89 34.27
N LEU A 501 -12.19 -20.42 33.99
CA LEU A 501 -13.44 -19.95 34.60
C LEU A 501 -13.43 -20.09 36.13
N GLU A 502 -12.70 -21.07 36.66
CA GLU A 502 -12.56 -21.31 38.09
C GLU A 502 -11.93 -20.14 38.86
N ASP A 503 -11.12 -19.31 38.20
CA ASP A 503 -10.48 -18.14 38.82
C ASP A 503 -11.49 -17.03 39.15
N HIS A 504 -12.69 -17.12 38.58
CA HIS A 504 -13.79 -16.16 38.74
C HIS A 504 -14.86 -16.63 39.73
N LEU A 505 -14.63 -17.70 40.49
CA LEU A 505 -15.59 -18.18 41.50
C LEU A 505 -15.86 -17.10 42.56
N ALA A 506 -17.12 -16.72 42.73
CA ALA A 506 -17.53 -15.83 43.80
C ALA A 506 -17.44 -16.56 45.15
N GLU A 507 -16.85 -15.89 46.16
CA GLU A 507 -16.74 -16.41 47.53
C GLU A 507 -18.08 -16.61 48.24
#